data_AF-A0A1B6HGN8-F1
#
_entry.id   AF-A0A1B6HGN8-F1
#
_cell.length_a   1.000
_cell.length_b   1.000
_cell.length_c   1.000
_cell.angle_alpha   90.00
_cell.angle_beta   90.00
_cell.angle_gamma   90.00
#
_symmetry.space_group_name_H-M   'P 1'
#
loop_
_entity.id
_entity.type
_entity.pdbx_description
1 polymer ?
#
loop_
_entity_poly.entity_id
_entity_poly.type
_entity_poly.pdbx_seq_one_letter_code
_entity_poly.pdbx_strand_id
1 'polypeptide(L)'
;QSKAGQKTSMKVCAVVGNGNGYIGIGTHSSRELSNAIKGAVSRAKANIMPVRMGQWDGDNGLRHTVAVQASGRCGSVTVKVVPAPMGTGIEVSSVHRRIFELAG
;
A
#
# COMPACT_ATOMS: atom_id res chain seq x y z
N GLN A 1 -26.32 11.47 -7.72
CA GLN A 1 -27.38 12.17 -8.45
C GLN A 1 -28.33 12.85 -7.47
N SER A 2 -28.58 14.15 -7.63
CA SER A 2 -29.56 14.88 -6.82
C SER A 2 -30.59 15.56 -7.72
N LYS A 3 -31.74 15.94 -7.16
CA LYS A 3 -32.78 16.68 -7.89
C LYS A 3 -32.28 18.02 -8.47
N ALA A 4 -31.21 18.59 -7.90
CA ALA A 4 -30.57 19.83 -8.34
C ALA A 4 -29.29 19.59 -9.20
N GLY A 5 -29.18 18.44 -9.86
CA GLY A 5 -28.04 18.09 -10.72
C GLY A 5 -27.03 17.12 -10.10
N GLN A 6 -25.97 16.81 -10.85
CA GLN A 6 -24.89 15.93 -10.40
C GLN A 6 -23.90 16.70 -9.53
N LYS A 7 -23.72 16.26 -8.28
CA LYS A 7 -22.63 16.73 -7.42
C LYS A 7 -21.46 15.77 -7.58
N THR A 8 -20.39 16.23 -8.20
CA THR A 8 -19.15 15.46 -8.35
C THR A 8 -18.27 15.66 -7.12
N SER A 9 -17.64 14.57 -6.68
CA SER A 9 -16.59 14.59 -5.67
C SER A 9 -15.44 13.73 -6.19
N MET A 10 -14.22 14.11 -5.84
CA MET A 10 -13.01 13.42 -6.25
C MET A 10 -12.54 12.58 -5.06
N LYS A 11 -12.41 11.27 -5.28
CA LYS A 11 -11.83 10.34 -4.31
C LYS A 11 -10.35 10.17 -4.63
N VAL A 12 -9.51 10.38 -3.63
CA VAL A 12 -8.06 10.21 -3.71
C VAL A 12 -7.65 9.08 -2.78
N CYS A 13 -6.81 8.19 -3.29
CA CYS A 13 -6.13 7.15 -2.53
C CYS A 13 -4.65 7.53 -2.44
N ALA A 14 -4.11 7.60 -1.23
CA ALA A 14 -2.71 7.90 -0.98
C ALA A 14 -2.06 6.72 -0.24
N VAL A 15 -0.82 6.42 -0.61
CA VAL A 15 0.03 5.43 0.04
C VAL A 15 1.27 6.15 0.54
N VAL A 16 1.64 5.90 1.79
CA VAL A 16 2.81 6.48 2.44
C VAL A 16 3.64 5.33 2.99
N GLY A 17 4.96 5.36 2.80
CA GLY A 17 5.85 4.37 3.37
C GLY A 17 7.25 4.93 3.54
N ASN A 18 8.03 4.32 4.42
CA ASN A 18 9.39 4.76 4.74
C ASN A 18 10.48 3.85 4.11
N GLY A 19 10.08 2.87 3.30
CA GLY A 19 10.99 1.89 2.69
C GLY A 19 11.65 0.92 3.67
N ASN A 20 11.28 0.96 4.96
CA ASN A 20 11.92 0.22 6.04
C ASN A 20 10.88 -0.50 6.92
N GLY A 21 9.94 -1.21 6.29
CA GLY A 21 8.95 -2.03 6.97
C GLY A 21 7.77 -1.26 7.56
N TYR A 22 7.47 -0.03 7.11
CA TYR A 22 6.26 0.67 7.49
C TYR A 22 5.52 1.21 6.28
N ILE A 23 4.22 0.94 6.22
CA ILE A 23 3.34 1.41 5.16
C ILE A 23 2.00 1.86 5.73
N GLY A 24 1.42 2.90 5.16
CA GLY A 24 0.11 3.42 5.49
C GLY A 24 -0.70 3.72 4.24
N ILE A 25 -1.99 3.43 4.29
CA ILE A 25 -2.93 3.66 3.19
C ILE A 25 -4.08 4.52 3.69
N GLY A 26 -4.42 5.54 2.92
CA GLY A 26 -5.49 6.48 3.22
C GLY A 26 -6.34 6.75 2.01
N THR A 27 -7.65 6.87 2.20
CA THR A 27 -8.56 7.38 1.17
C THR A 27 -9.35 8.54 1.71
N HIS A 28 -9.59 9.54 0.87
CA HIS A 28 -10.41 10.69 1.23
C HIS A 28 -11.16 11.20 0.00
N SER A 29 -12.36 11.74 0.19
CA SER A 29 -13.19 12.29 -0.88
C SER A 29 -13.59 13.71 -0.55
N SER A 30 -13.31 14.63 -1.45
CA SER A 30 -13.73 16.04 -1.33
C SER A 30 -14.14 16.60 -2.69
N ARG A 31 -14.77 17.77 -2.71
CA ARG A 31 -15.11 18.48 -3.95
C ARG A 31 -13.89 19.15 -4.57
N GLU A 32 -12.94 19.57 -3.73
CA GLU A 32 -11.66 20.16 -4.16
C GLU A 32 -10.54 19.13 -4.08
N LEU A 33 -9.74 19.05 -5.14
CA LEU A 33 -8.65 18.08 -5.26
C LEU A 33 -7.57 18.29 -4.20
N SER A 34 -7.16 19.54 -3.96
CA SER A 34 -6.09 19.85 -3.00
C SER A 34 -6.46 19.42 -1.58
N ASN A 35 -7.71 19.61 -1.19
CA ASN A 35 -8.21 19.15 0.11
C ASN A 35 -8.33 17.62 0.15
N ALA A 36 -8.72 16.99 -0.96
CA ALA A 36 -8.76 15.54 -1.07
C ALA A 36 -7.38 14.90 -0.87
N ILE A 37 -6.34 15.46 -1.48
CA ILE A 37 -4.96 14.97 -1.35
C ILE A 37 -4.46 15.14 0.08
N LYS A 38 -4.61 16.34 0.66
CA LYS A 38 -4.17 16.61 2.05
C LYS A 38 -4.87 15.68 3.05
N GLY A 39 -6.19 15.49 2.89
CA GLY A 39 -6.97 14.57 3.72
C GLY A 39 -6.55 13.11 3.55
N ALA A 40 -6.28 12.66 2.32
CA ALA A 40 -5.83 11.30 2.04
C ALA A 40 -4.46 11.02 2.65
N VAL A 41 -3.50 11.95 2.51
CA VAL A 41 -2.16 11.81 3.10
C VAL A 41 -2.21 11.82 4.63
N SER A 42 -3.00 12.70 5.24
CA SER A 42 -3.19 12.73 6.69
C SER A 42 -3.75 11.39 7.21
N ARG A 43 -4.75 10.85 6.52
CA ARG A 43 -5.34 9.55 6.86
C ARG A 43 -4.39 8.38 6.62
N ALA A 44 -3.55 8.44 5.59
CA ALA A 44 -2.52 7.44 5.34
C ALA A 44 -1.47 7.42 6.46
N LYS A 45 -1.04 8.59 6.95
CA LYS A 45 -0.10 8.70 8.08
C LYS A 45 -0.70 8.20 9.40
N ALA A 46 -2.01 8.39 9.61
CA ALA A 46 -2.69 7.86 10.79
C ALA A 46 -2.79 6.33 10.76
N ASN A 47 -2.90 5.72 9.57
CA ASN A 47 -3.07 4.29 9.37
C ASN A 47 -1.75 3.58 9.02
N ILE A 48 -0.63 3.96 9.64
CA ILE A 48 0.64 3.27 9.43
C ILE A 48 0.60 1.90 10.10
N MET A 49 0.95 0.87 9.34
CA MET A 49 1.08 -0.50 9.79
C MET A 49 2.52 -0.99 9.60
N PRO A 50 3.09 -1.69 10.60
CA PRO A 50 4.37 -2.34 10.44
C PRO A 50 4.25 -3.58 9.54
N VAL A 51 5.16 -3.72 8.60
CA VAL A 51 5.30 -4.87 7.70
C VAL A 51 6.41 -5.75 8.23
N ARG A 52 6.08 -7.00 8.56
CA ARG A 52 7.06 -7.96 9.06
C ARG A 52 7.90 -8.52 7.90
N MET A 53 9.08 -7.93 7.73
CA MET A 53 10.06 -8.41 6.77
C MET A 53 10.89 -9.57 7.35
N GLY A 54 11.27 -10.50 6.48
CA GLY A 54 12.06 -11.67 6.77
C GLY A 54 13.06 -11.97 5.66
N GLN A 55 13.69 -13.14 5.78
CA GLN A 55 14.68 -13.67 4.86
C GLN A 55 14.13 -14.97 4.27
N TRP A 56 14.42 -15.24 3.00
CA TRP A 56 13.98 -16.48 2.35
C TRP A 56 14.81 -17.69 2.78
N ASP A 57 16.13 -17.53 2.88
CA ASP A 57 17.08 -18.59 3.23
C ASP A 57 18.32 -18.01 3.92
N GLY A 58 18.88 -18.73 4.90
CA GLY A 58 20.08 -18.36 5.67
C GLY A 58 19.88 -17.25 6.72
N ASP A 59 20.95 -16.91 7.44
CA ASP A 59 21.00 -15.86 8.46
C ASP A 59 22.04 -14.79 8.05
N ASN A 60 21.74 -14.10 6.94
CA ASN A 60 22.66 -13.13 6.32
C ASN A 60 22.38 -11.70 6.82
N GLY A 61 21.51 -11.55 7.84
CA GLY A 61 21.13 -10.27 8.43
C GLY A 61 20.27 -9.36 7.55
N LEU A 62 20.21 -9.58 6.23
CA LEU A 62 19.40 -8.78 5.30
C LEU A 62 18.00 -9.36 5.11
N ARG A 63 17.02 -8.65 5.69
CA ARG A 63 15.59 -8.87 5.44
C ARG A 63 15.22 -8.28 4.09
N HIS A 64 14.85 -9.12 3.14
CA HIS A 64 14.60 -8.74 1.75
C HIS A 64 13.26 -9.24 1.21
N THR A 65 12.51 -10.04 1.98
CA THR A 65 11.25 -10.60 1.54
C THR A 65 10.25 -10.69 2.69
N VAL A 66 9.04 -11.16 2.43
CA VAL A 66 8.03 -11.38 3.48
C VAL A 66 8.40 -12.63 4.29
N ALA A 67 8.25 -12.58 5.61
CA ALA A 67 8.65 -13.67 6.50
C ALA A 67 7.84 -14.97 6.33
N VAL A 68 6.59 -14.85 5.90
CA VAL A 68 5.69 -15.99 5.67
C VAL A 68 4.82 -15.69 4.47
N GLN A 69 4.36 -16.74 3.78
CA GLN A 69 3.33 -16.57 2.77
C GLN A 69 2.08 -15.95 3.40
N ALA A 70 1.68 -14.79 2.89
CA ALA A 70 0.52 -14.04 3.38
C ALA A 70 -0.49 -13.82 2.25
N SER A 71 -1.76 -13.76 2.60
CA SER A 71 -2.82 -13.37 1.67
C SER A 71 -3.68 -12.27 2.29
N GLY A 72 -4.10 -11.33 1.46
CA GLY A 72 -5.02 -10.26 1.82
C GLY A 72 -6.16 -10.20 0.82
N ARG A 73 -7.40 -10.02 1.31
CA ARG A 73 -8.59 -9.92 0.48
C ARG A 73 -9.28 -8.58 0.69
N CYS A 74 -9.64 -7.91 -0.40
CA CYS A 74 -10.50 -6.74 -0.40
C CYS A 74 -11.55 -6.89 -1.52
N GLY A 75 -12.80 -7.14 -1.13
CA GLY A 75 -13.89 -7.43 -2.08
C GLY A 75 -13.66 -8.74 -2.86
N SER A 76 -13.66 -8.65 -4.19
CA SER A 76 -13.37 -9.77 -5.09
C SER A 76 -11.87 -10.01 -5.31
N VAL A 77 -11.01 -9.04 -4.95
CA VAL A 77 -9.58 -9.11 -5.21
C VAL A 77 -8.88 -9.79 -4.03
N THR A 78 -8.09 -10.82 -4.34
CA THR A 78 -7.21 -11.49 -3.38
C THR A 78 -5.77 -11.33 -3.85
N VAL A 79 -4.91 -10.79 -2.99
CA VAL A 79 -3.48 -10.62 -3.24
C VAL A 79 -2.75 -11.63 -2.37
N LYS A 80 -1.91 -12.46 -2.99
CA LYS A 80 -1.06 -13.43 -2.31
C LYS A 80 0.38 -12.95 -2.43
N VAL A 81 1.08 -12.87 -1.30
CA VAL A 81 2.50 -12.55 -1.25
C VAL A 81 3.26 -13.79 -0.81
N VAL A 82 4.26 -14.16 -1.61
CA VAL A 82 5.07 -15.35 -1.40
C VAL A 82 6.51 -14.89 -1.15
N PRO A 83 7.22 -15.49 -0.18
CA PRO A 83 8.64 -15.24 0.00
C PRO A 83 9.43 -15.57 -1.27
N ALA A 84 10.41 -14.75 -1.61
CA ALA A 84 11.23 -14.89 -2.82
C ALA A 84 12.73 -14.84 -2.48
N PRO A 85 13.58 -15.57 -3.22
CA PRO A 85 15.03 -15.50 -3.06
C PRO A 85 15.60 -14.10 -3.33
N MET A 86 16.83 -13.87 -2.86
CA MET A 86 17.55 -12.63 -3.15
C MET A 86 17.77 -12.48 -4.67
N GLY A 87 17.52 -11.28 -5.19
CA GLY A 87 17.73 -10.94 -6.60
C GLY A 87 16.52 -11.13 -7.52
N THR A 88 15.42 -11.72 -7.06
CA THR A 88 14.18 -11.83 -7.86
C THR A 88 13.52 -10.47 -8.13
N GLY A 89 13.67 -9.53 -7.20
CA GLY A 89 13.00 -8.24 -7.27
C GLY A 89 11.47 -8.37 -7.09
N ILE A 90 10.76 -7.27 -7.37
CA ILE A 90 9.29 -7.20 -7.19
C ILE A 90 8.58 -7.52 -8.52
N GLU A 91 8.16 -8.78 -8.66
CA GLU A 91 7.42 -9.30 -9.81
C GLU A 91 5.90 -9.14 -9.66
N VAL A 92 5.43 -7.89 -9.70
CA VAL A 92 3.99 -7.58 -9.62
C VAL A 92 3.65 -6.44 -10.58
N SER A 93 2.36 -6.28 -10.90
CA SER A 93 1.90 -5.17 -11.72
C SER A 93 2.25 -3.81 -11.10
N SER A 94 2.36 -2.79 -11.94
CA SER A 94 2.93 -1.48 -11.64
C SER A 94 2.38 -0.83 -10.35
N VAL A 95 1.08 -0.92 -10.11
CA VAL A 95 0.43 -0.34 -8.92
C VAL A 95 0.89 -1.06 -7.64
N HIS A 96 0.93 -2.38 -7.67
CA HIS A 96 1.35 -3.18 -6.51
C HIS A 96 2.84 -3.04 -6.27
N ARG A 97 3.65 -2.99 -7.34
CA ARG A 97 5.09 -2.75 -7.25
C ARG A 97 5.37 -1.48 -6.45
N ARG A 98 4.69 -0.37 -6.75
CA ARG A 98 4.91 0.89 -6.04
C ARG A 98 4.56 0.81 -4.55
N ILE A 99 3.54 0.03 -4.20
CA ILE A 99 3.13 -0.19 -2.81
C ILE A 99 4.20 -1.00 -2.07
N PHE A 100 4.69 -2.09 -2.67
CA PHE A 100 5.74 -2.92 -2.07
C PHE A 100 7.06 -2.17 -1.95
N GLU A 101 7.46 -1.39 -2.95
CA GLU A 101 8.65 -0.52 -2.87
C GLU A 101 8.61 0.47 -1.70
N LEU A 102 7.43 0.98 -1.36
CA LEU A 102 7.25 1.88 -0.22
C LEU A 102 7.27 1.15 1.13
N ALA A 103 6.92 -0.14 1.13
CA ALA A 103 7.00 -0.98 2.32
C ALA A 103 8.45 -1.34 2.66
N GLY A 104 9.33 -1.47 1.67
CA GLY A 104 10.72 -1.94 1.81
C GLY A 104 10.92 -3.32 1.19
#